data_AF-A0A4Y2SS34-F1
#
_entry.id   AF-A0A4Y2SS34-F1
#
_cell.length_a   1.000
_cell.length_b   1.000
_cell.length_c   1.000
_cell.angle_alpha   90.00
_cell.angle_beta   90.00
_cell.angle_gamma   90.00
#
_symmetry.space_group_name_H-M   'P 1'
#
loop_
_entity.id
_entity.type
_entity.pdbx_description
1 polymer ?
#
loop_
_entity_poly.entity_id
_entity_poly.type
_entity_poly.pdbx_seq_one_letter_code
_entity_poly.pdbx_strand_id
1 'polypeptide(L)'
;MRNRCRLGGNVHGHSISFSRDQNRRALTPPTPVPHPKGVVDWMGISANGVTKPRFVQPGTKINSKYYIEKILKPFIKDDYCRLYPNGDAVLHEDSAP
;
A
#
# COMPACT_ATOMS: atom_id res chain seq x y z
N MET A 1 17.88 50.21 -28.32
CA MET A 1 16.55 50.62 -28.84
C MET A 1 15.46 49.84 -28.11
N ARG A 2 14.28 50.43 -28.00
CA ARG A 2 13.19 50.17 -27.04
C ARG A 2 12.37 48.88 -27.32
N ASN A 3 11.90 48.26 -26.23
CA ASN A 3 10.52 47.75 -25.94
C ASN A 3 9.85 46.78 -26.93
N ARG A 4 9.01 45.80 -26.56
CA ARG A 4 8.12 45.57 -25.40
C ARG A 4 7.51 44.17 -25.60
N CYS A 5 7.25 43.42 -24.52
CA CYS A 5 5.96 42.71 -24.36
C CYS A 5 5.83 42.28 -22.89
N ARG A 6 4.75 42.77 -22.26
CA ARG A 6 4.40 42.62 -20.84
C ARG A 6 4.04 41.17 -20.52
N LEU A 7 4.62 40.61 -19.46
CA LEU A 7 4.06 39.46 -18.76
C LEU A 7 3.04 39.97 -17.74
N GLY A 8 1.76 39.76 -18.02
CA GLY A 8 0.69 39.86 -17.03
C GLY A 8 0.44 38.48 -16.44
N GLY A 9 0.46 38.36 -15.11
CA GLY A 9 0.12 37.11 -14.42
C GLY A 9 0.90 36.90 -13.13
N ASN A 10 0.54 37.67 -12.11
CA ASN A 10 0.98 37.54 -10.72
C ASN A 10 0.30 36.35 -10.05
N VAL A 11 1.05 35.38 -9.50
CA VAL A 11 0.75 34.77 -8.20
C VAL A 11 1.99 34.06 -7.61
N HIS A 12 2.71 34.81 -6.77
CA HIS A 12 3.36 34.39 -5.52
C HIS A 12 4.25 33.13 -5.52
N GLY A 13 5.42 33.21 -6.15
CA GLY A 13 6.56 32.38 -5.77
C GLY A 13 7.13 32.83 -4.41
N HIS A 14 6.66 32.24 -3.31
CA HIS A 14 7.25 32.45 -1.99
C HIS A 14 8.66 31.85 -1.97
N SER A 15 9.65 32.71 -2.16
CA SER A 15 11.05 32.42 -1.86
C SER A 15 11.18 32.31 -0.35
N ILE A 16 11.19 31.10 0.19
CA ILE A 16 11.38 30.91 1.64
C ILE A 16 12.89 30.95 1.92
N SER A 17 13.38 32.12 2.30
CA SER A 17 14.70 32.33 2.88
C SER A 17 14.79 31.62 4.24
N PHE A 18 15.82 30.80 4.46
CA PHE A 18 16.14 30.24 5.78
C PHE A 18 16.64 31.34 6.73
N SER A 19 15.71 31.98 7.45
CA SER A 19 16.03 32.75 8.65
C SER A 19 16.34 31.79 9.78
N ARG A 20 17.55 31.87 10.36
CA ARG A 20 18.08 30.90 11.31
C ARG A 20 17.50 30.95 12.71
N ASP A 21 16.63 31.90 13.09
CA ASP A 21 16.32 32.04 14.53
C ASP A 21 15.00 32.74 14.94
N GLN A 22 13.89 32.55 14.21
CA GLN A 22 12.61 33.17 14.64
C GLN A 22 11.37 32.29 14.40
N ASN A 23 11.23 31.18 15.15
CA ASN A 23 9.94 30.70 15.67
C ASN A 23 10.12 29.42 16.51
N ARG A 24 10.61 29.55 17.75
CA ARG A 24 10.48 28.48 18.74
C ARG A 24 9.06 28.50 19.31
N ARG A 25 8.05 28.13 18.50
CA ARG A 25 6.80 27.64 19.07
C ARG A 25 7.10 26.24 19.60
N ALA A 26 6.82 26.00 20.87
CA ALA A 26 6.85 24.65 21.41
C ALA A 26 5.80 23.85 20.65
N LEU A 27 6.24 23.15 19.60
CA LEU A 27 5.44 22.13 18.96
C LEU A 27 5.25 21.07 20.05
N THR A 28 4.01 20.85 20.48
CA THR A 28 3.67 19.61 21.17
C THR A 28 4.25 18.50 20.30
N PRO A 29 5.12 17.62 20.84
CA PRO A 29 5.66 16.53 20.05
C PRO A 29 4.47 15.81 19.41
N PRO A 30 4.46 15.60 18.08
CA PRO A 30 3.42 14.80 17.47
C PRO A 30 3.39 13.48 18.22
N THR A 31 2.21 13.11 18.72
CA THR A 31 2.01 11.80 19.33
C THR A 31 2.56 10.77 18.34
N PRO A 32 3.48 9.88 18.76
CA PRO A 32 4.01 8.88 17.87
C PRO A 32 2.84 8.08 17.32
N VAL A 33 2.50 8.27 16.04
CA VAL A 33 1.49 7.45 15.41
C VAL A 33 2.09 6.04 15.40
N PRO A 34 1.44 5.05 16.04
CA PRO A 34 2.00 3.70 16.08
C PRO A 34 2.01 3.16 14.65
N HIS A 35 3.21 3.08 14.05
CA HIS A 35 3.37 2.42 12.77
C HIS A 35 3.40 0.92 13.04
N PRO A 36 2.55 0.12 12.40
CA PRO A 36 2.63 -1.34 12.51
C PRO A 36 4.03 -1.81 12.14
N LYS A 37 4.60 -2.72 12.93
CA LYS A 37 5.98 -3.22 12.75
C LYS A 37 6.19 -3.97 11.42
N GLY A 38 5.11 -4.44 10.81
CA GLY A 38 5.15 -5.16 9.54
C GLY A 38 3.75 -5.32 8.96
N VAL A 39 3.73 -5.60 7.67
CA VAL A 39 2.52 -5.98 6.93
C VAL A 39 2.67 -7.46 6.58
N VAL A 40 1.62 -8.23 6.81
CA VAL A 40 1.54 -9.62 6.38
C VAL A 40 0.59 -9.67 5.20
N ASP A 41 1.00 -10.34 4.13
CA ASP A 41 0.18 -10.57 2.96
C ASP A 41 0.21 -12.05 2.56
N TRP A 42 -0.82 -12.46 1.85
CA TRP A 42 -0.85 -13.73 1.15
C TRP A 42 -0.87 -13.46 -0.36
N MET A 43 -0.04 -14.18 -1.08
CA MET A 43 0.07 -14.11 -2.53
C MET A 43 0.57 -15.44 -3.09
N GLY A 44 -0.02 -15.87 -4.20
CA GLY A 44 0.40 -17.05 -4.95
C GLY A 44 0.92 -16.66 -6.33
N ILE A 45 1.81 -17.50 -6.88
CA ILE A 45 2.37 -17.36 -8.21
C ILE A 45 2.20 -18.69 -8.95
N SER A 46 1.85 -18.63 -10.22
CA SER A 46 1.86 -19.77 -11.12
C SER A 46 2.35 -19.40 -12.52
N ALA A 47 2.50 -20.40 -13.38
CA ALA A 47 2.83 -20.17 -14.79
C ALA A 47 1.82 -19.26 -15.51
N ASN A 48 0.57 -19.20 -15.05
CA ASN A 48 -0.50 -18.40 -15.65
C ASN A 48 -0.60 -16.99 -15.07
N GLY A 49 0.26 -16.65 -14.10
CA GLY A 49 0.36 -15.33 -13.49
C GLY A 49 0.28 -15.34 -11.98
N VAL A 50 0.00 -14.16 -11.41
CA VAL A 50 -0.04 -13.95 -9.95
C VAL A 50 -1.46 -13.81 -9.45
N THR A 51 -1.71 -14.23 -8.20
CA THR A 51 -2.98 -13.95 -7.51
C THR A 51 -3.02 -12.49 -7.07
N LYS A 52 -4.23 -11.98 -6.83
CA LYS A 52 -4.39 -10.69 -6.14
C LYS A 52 -3.76 -10.78 -4.73
N PRO A 53 -2.86 -9.85 -4.34
CA PRO A 53 -2.33 -9.82 -2.98
C PRO A 53 -3.44 -9.59 -1.96
N ARG A 54 -3.41 -10.34 -0.86
CA ARG A 54 -4.41 -10.26 0.22
C ARG A 54 -3.72 -9.86 1.52
N PHE A 55 -3.87 -8.59 1.88
CA PHE A 55 -3.27 -8.04 3.10
C PHE A 55 -4.03 -8.48 4.35
N VAL A 56 -3.28 -8.94 5.34
CA VAL A 56 -3.76 -9.28 6.68
C VAL A 56 -3.63 -8.04 7.55
N GLN A 57 -4.68 -7.71 8.29
CA GLN A 57 -4.65 -6.57 9.20
C GLN A 57 -3.62 -6.79 10.30
N PRO A 58 -2.78 -5.79 10.64
CA PRO A 58 -1.80 -5.91 11.71
C PRO A 58 -2.44 -6.36 13.03
N GLY A 59 -1.78 -7.30 13.73
CA GLY A 59 -2.28 -7.88 14.98
C GLY A 59 -3.33 -8.99 14.80
N THR A 60 -3.77 -9.28 13.57
CA THR A 60 -4.67 -10.40 13.29
C THR A 60 -3.92 -11.73 13.41
N LYS A 61 -4.43 -12.65 14.22
CA LYS A 61 -3.95 -14.02 14.27
C LYS A 61 -4.52 -14.80 13.09
N ILE A 62 -3.64 -15.27 12.20
CA ILE A 62 -4.01 -16.19 11.13
C ILE A 62 -4.29 -17.56 11.76
N ASN A 63 -5.48 -18.09 11.51
CA ASN A 63 -5.89 -19.43 11.89
C ASN A 63 -6.63 -20.06 10.71
N SER A 64 -6.97 -21.34 10.81
CA SER A 64 -7.65 -22.07 9.74
C SER A 64 -8.95 -21.42 9.28
N LYS A 65 -9.79 -20.94 10.20
CA LYS A 65 -11.05 -20.24 9.86
C LYS A 65 -10.78 -18.95 9.07
N TYR A 66 -9.83 -18.15 9.53
CA TYR A 66 -9.42 -16.93 8.84
C TYR A 66 -8.89 -17.26 7.44
N TYR A 67 -8.01 -18.25 7.32
CA TYR A 67 -7.43 -18.67 6.06
C TYR A 67 -8.52 -19.11 5.07
N ILE A 68 -9.45 -19.97 5.48
CA ILE A 68 -10.56 -20.42 4.63
C ILE A 68 -11.43 -19.25 4.17
N GLU A 69 -11.81 -18.36 5.08
CA GLU A 69 -12.78 -17.29 4.78
C GLU A 69 -12.18 -16.11 4.03
N LYS A 70 -10.96 -15.70 4.38
CA LYS A 70 -10.34 -14.46 3.89
C LYS A 70 -9.33 -14.70 2.79
N ILE A 71 -8.77 -15.90 2.68
CA ILE A 71 -7.76 -16.25 1.69
C ILE A 71 -8.33 -17.22 0.65
N LEU A 72 -8.71 -18.43 1.07
CA LEU A 72 -9.05 -19.51 0.15
C LEU A 72 -10.34 -19.27 -0.63
N LYS A 73 -11.44 -18.91 0.06
CA LYS A 73 -12.73 -18.61 -0.61
C LYS A 73 -12.59 -17.50 -1.66
N PRO A 74 -11.97 -16.35 -1.34
CA PRO A 74 -11.74 -15.32 -2.34
C PRO A 74 -10.77 -15.73 -3.45
N PHE A 75 -9.72 -16.51 -3.16
CA PHE A 75 -8.81 -17.04 -4.19
C PHE A 75 -9.58 -17.89 -5.22
N ILE A 76 -10.40 -18.84 -4.75
CA ILE A 76 -11.19 -19.71 -5.63
C ILE A 76 -12.17 -18.87 -6.49
N LYS A 77 -12.78 -17.85 -5.90
CA LYS A 77 -13.77 -17.02 -6.58
C LYS A 77 -13.15 -16.09 -7.63
N ASP A 78 -12.08 -15.39 -7.26
CA ASP A 78 -11.57 -14.27 -8.06
C ASP A 78 -10.36 -14.65 -8.92
N ASP A 79 -9.46 -15.48 -8.40
CA ASP A 79 -8.16 -15.75 -9.00
C ASP A 79 -8.12 -17.09 -9.71
N TYR A 80 -8.69 -18.15 -9.12
CA TYR A 80 -8.63 -19.51 -9.66
C TYR A 80 -9.26 -19.60 -11.04
N CYS A 81 -10.49 -19.11 -11.23
CA CYS A 81 -11.16 -19.13 -12.53
C CYS A 81 -10.40 -18.31 -13.60
N ARG A 82 -9.73 -17.23 -13.21
CA ARG A 82 -8.93 -16.39 -14.11
C ARG A 82 -7.61 -17.08 -14.50
N LEU A 83 -6.96 -17.73 -13.54
CA LEU A 83 -5.65 -18.36 -13.73
C LEU A 83 -5.75 -19.76 -14.33
N TYR A 84 -6.86 -20.47 -14.11
CA TYR A 84 -7.04 -21.87 -14.49
C TYR A 84 -8.45 -22.10 -15.08
N PRO A 85 -8.73 -21.59 -16.29
CA PRO A 85 -10.04 -21.74 -16.94
C PRO A 85 -10.41 -23.21 -17.20
N ASN A 86 -9.42 -24.10 -17.30
CA ASN A 86 -9.63 -25.53 -17.54
C ASN A 86 -9.83 -26.34 -16.25
N GLY A 87 -9.69 -25.72 -15.07
CA GLY A 87 -9.88 -26.37 -13.77
C GLY A 87 -8.75 -27.29 -13.31
N ASP A 88 -7.64 -27.37 -14.04
CA ASP A 88 -6.47 -28.16 -13.63
C ASP A 88 -5.47 -27.28 -12.88
N ALA A 89 -5.38 -27.46 -11.56
CA ALA A 89 -4.40 -26.80 -10.71
C ALA A 89 -4.15 -27.57 -9.42
N VAL A 90 -2.92 -27.47 -8.91
CA VAL A 90 -2.52 -27.97 -7.60
C VAL A 90 -2.08 -26.79 -6.75
N LEU A 91 -2.65 -26.65 -5.55
CA LEU A 91 -2.23 -25.64 -4.57
C LEU A 91 -1.08 -26.23 -3.74
N HIS A 92 0.07 -25.55 -3.76
CA HIS A 92 1.24 -25.90 -2.96
C HIS A 92 1.51 -24.78 -1.95
N GLU A 93 1.49 -25.12 -0.66
CA GLU A 93 1.72 -24.21 0.46
C GLU A 93 2.62 -24.88 1.50
N ASP A 94 3.05 -24.13 2.50
CA ASP A 94 3.79 -24.69 3.63
C ASP A 94 2.90 -25.54 4.54
N SER A 95 3.52 -26.23 5.51
CA SER A 95 2.82 -27.10 6.45
C SER A 95 2.34 -26.37 7.70
N ALA A 96 2.05 -25.06 7.62
CA ALA A 96 1.64 -24.29 8.80
C ALA A 96 0.38 -24.89 9.47
N PRO A 97 0.32 -24.88 10.82
CA PRO A 97 -0.75 -25.51 11.58
C PRO A 97 -2.10 -24.75 11.55
#